data_AF-A0A257LEW1-F1
#
_entry.id   AF-A0A257LEW1-F1
#
_cell.length_a   1.000
_cell.length_b   1.000
_cell.length_c   1.000
_cell.angle_alpha   90.00
_cell.angle_beta   90.00
_cell.angle_gamma   90.00
#
_symmetry.space_group_name_H-M   'P 1'
#
loop_
_entity.id
_entity.type
_entity.pdbx_description
1 polymer ?
#
loop_
_entity_poly.entity_id
_entity_poly.type
_entity_poly.pdbx_seq_one_letter_code
_entity_poly.pdbx_strand_id
1 'polypeptide(L)'
;MNADFKSLQTALDMYKLNAGNYPTTGQGLEALVSKPSIAPIPNRWSQIMKSKPLDPWRCPYVYKFPGKKSANMPEIISKGADGIEGNEDDFSSDDP
;
A
#
# COMPACT_ATOMS: atom_id res chain seq x y z
N MET A 1 5.84 -8.47 10.08
CA MET A 1 6.29 -7.13 9.64
C MET A 1 6.91 -7.15 8.26
N ASN A 2 8.13 -7.66 8.04
CA ASN A 2 8.71 -7.67 6.68
C ASN A 2 7.93 -8.53 5.67
N ALA A 3 7.25 -9.58 6.12
CA ALA A 3 6.43 -10.42 5.24
C ALA A 3 5.24 -9.64 4.66
N ASP A 4 4.59 -8.81 5.49
CA ASP A 4 3.41 -8.02 5.12
C ASP A 4 3.78 -6.97 4.06
N PHE A 5 4.86 -6.22 4.29
CA PHE A 5 5.41 -5.27 3.31
C PHE A 5 5.74 -5.94 1.99
N LYS A 6 6.39 -7.11 2.01
CA LYS A 6 6.74 -7.85 0.79
C LYS A 6 5.51 -8.33 0.02
N SER A 7 4.48 -8.81 0.73
CA SER A 7 3.20 -9.21 0.12
C SER A 7 2.47 -8.01 -0.50
N LEU A 8 2.42 -6.89 0.21
CA LEU A 8 1.85 -5.64 -0.30
C LEU A 8 2.60 -5.12 -1.53
N GLN A 9 3.93 -5.10 -1.48
CA GLN A 9 4.78 -4.69 -2.59
C GLN A 9 4.54 -5.55 -3.83
N THR A 10 4.47 -6.87 -3.64
CA THR A 10 4.17 -7.84 -4.71
C THR A 10 2.78 -7.58 -5.30
N ALA A 11 1.79 -7.32 -4.44
CA ALA A 11 0.43 -7.06 -4.87
C ALA A 11 0.31 -5.74 -5.65
N LEU A 12 1.02 -4.71 -5.22
CA LEU A 12 1.11 -3.42 -5.91
C LEU A 12 1.78 -3.57 -7.28
N ASP A 13 2.83 -4.38 -7.37
CA ASP A 13 3.49 -4.66 -8.65
C ASP A 13 2.55 -5.37 -9.63
N MET A 14 1.83 -6.39 -9.17
CA MET A 14 0.78 -7.03 -9.96
C MET A 14 -0.32 -6.05 -10.38
N TYR A 15 -0.75 -5.16 -9.48
CA TYR A 15 -1.73 -4.13 -9.83
C TYR A 15 -1.20 -3.24 -10.95
N LYS A 16 0.05 -2.77 -10.86
CA LYS A 16 0.69 -1.98 -11.92
C LYS A 16 0.79 -2.76 -13.24
N LEU A 17 1.09 -4.05 -13.21
CA LEU A 17 1.12 -4.87 -14.43
C LEU A 17 -0.25 -4.97 -15.12
N ASN A 18 -1.34 -5.01 -14.34
CA ASN A 18 -2.70 -5.10 -14.88
C ASN A 18 -3.28 -3.72 -15.29
N ALA A 19 -3.18 -2.74 -14.39
CA ALA A 19 -3.71 -1.40 -14.54
C ALA A 19 -2.81 -0.45 -15.33
N GLY A 20 -1.54 -0.81 -15.53
CA GLY A 20 -0.49 0.02 -16.12
C GLY A 20 0.22 0.94 -15.12
N ASN A 21 -0.43 1.27 -14.00
CA ASN A 21 0.09 2.22 -12.99
C ASN A 21 -0.23 1.73 -11.57
N TYR A 22 0.53 2.20 -10.57
CA TYR A 22 0.19 2.00 -9.16
C TYR A 22 -1.10 2.73 -8.78
N PRO A 23 -1.84 2.25 -7.77
CA PRO A 23 -2.99 2.98 -7.27
C PRO A 23 -2.57 4.33 -6.69
N THR A 24 -3.47 5.29 -6.66
CA THR A 24 -3.20 6.60 -6.05
C THR A 24 -3.37 6.55 -4.53
N THR A 25 -2.80 7.50 -3.79
CA THR A 25 -3.00 7.64 -2.35
C THR A 25 -4.49 7.70 -1.96
N GLY A 26 -5.34 8.30 -2.80
CA GLY A 26 -6.79 8.33 -2.57
C GLY A 26 -7.48 6.99 -2.75
N GLN A 27 -6.95 6.12 -3.62
CA GLN A 27 -7.43 4.74 -3.77
C GLN A 27 -6.87 3.83 -2.67
N GLY A 28 -5.64 4.08 -2.24
CA GLY A 28 -4.96 3.35 -1.17
C GLY A 28 -4.73 1.87 -1.48
N LEU A 29 -4.42 1.10 -0.43
CA LEU A 29 -4.31 -0.37 -0.51
C LEU A 29 -5.65 -1.05 -0.77
N GLU A 30 -6.77 -0.33 -0.63
CA GLU A 30 -8.09 -0.86 -0.92
C GLU A 30 -8.23 -1.24 -2.39
N ALA A 31 -7.52 -0.55 -3.29
CA ALA A 31 -7.43 -0.90 -4.70
C ALA A 31 -6.89 -2.31 -4.98
N LEU A 32 -6.22 -2.95 -4.00
CA LEU A 32 -5.70 -4.31 -4.14
C LEU A 32 -6.75 -5.37 -3.79
N VAL A 33 -7.74 -4.99 -3.00
CA VAL A 33 -8.80 -5.88 -2.48
C VAL A 33 -10.10 -5.68 -3.24
N SER A 34 -10.45 -4.43 -3.52
CA SER A 34 -11.66 -4.07 -4.23
C SER A 34 -11.35 -3.14 -5.41
N LYS A 35 -12.18 -3.20 -6.44
CA LYS A 35 -11.99 -2.37 -7.63
C LYS A 35 -12.14 -0.90 -7.22
N PRO A 36 -11.13 -0.05 -7.45
CA PRO A 36 -11.24 1.34 -7.05
C PRO A 36 -12.32 2.04 -7.88
N SER A 37 -13.16 2.82 -7.18
CA SER A 37 -14.22 3.63 -7.78
C SER A 37 -13.75 5.06 -8.09
N ILE A 38 -12.57 5.43 -7.61
CA ILE A 38 -11.96 6.75 -7.77
C ILE A 38 -11.04 6.73 -9.00
N ALA A 39 -11.07 7.80 -9.80
CA ALA A 39 -10.20 7.95 -10.96
C ALA A 39 -8.71 8.09 -10.56
N PRO A 40 -7.77 7.51 -11.33
CA PRO A 40 -7.96 6.75 -12.57
C PRO A 40 -8.49 5.33 -12.29
N ILE A 41 -9.62 4.98 -12.93
CA ILE A 41 -10.21 3.66 -12.79
C ILE A 41 -9.44 2.71 -13.74
N PRO A 42 -8.80 1.66 -13.21
CA PRO A 42 -8.08 0.68 -14.02
C PRO A 42 -9.04 -0.03 -14.98
N ASN A 43 -8.68 -0.02 -16.26
CA ASN A 43 -9.48 -0.67 -17.29
C ASN A 43 -9.43 -2.20 -17.15
N ARG A 44 -8.25 -2.73 -16.77
CA ARG A 44 -8.05 -4.12 -16.34
C ARG A 44 -7.70 -4.14 -14.86
N TRP A 45 -8.65 -4.58 -14.05
CA TRP A 45 -8.48 -4.80 -12.62
C TRP A 45 -8.83 -6.23 -12.25
N SER A 46 -8.03 -6.82 -11.39
CA SER A 46 -8.26 -8.11 -10.78
C SER A 46 -8.01 -8.01 -9.29
N GLN A 47 -8.76 -8.80 -8.52
CA GLN A 47 -8.56 -8.89 -7.08
C GLN A 47 -7.22 -9.56 -6.80
N ILE A 48 -6.25 -8.78 -6.33
CA ILE A 48 -4.90 -9.27 -6.01
C ILE A 48 -4.85 -9.85 -4.60
N MET A 49 -5.52 -9.19 -3.65
CA MET A 49 -5.61 -9.61 -2.27
C MET A 49 -7.05 -9.84 -1.83
N LYS A 50 -7.24 -10.79 -0.91
CA LYS A 50 -8.58 -11.08 -0.34
C LYS A 50 -8.97 -10.07 0.74
N SER A 51 -8.00 -9.52 1.46
CA SER A 51 -8.21 -8.53 2.51
C SER A 51 -6.96 -7.68 2.71
N LYS A 52 -7.11 -6.51 3.34
CA LYS A 52 -6.00 -5.63 3.69
C LYS A 52 -5.24 -6.26 4.86
N PRO A 53 -3.93 -6.53 4.73
CA PRO A 53 -3.15 -6.92 5.90
C PRO A 53 -3.18 -5.75 6.90
N LEU A 54 -3.21 -6.09 8.18
CA LEU A 54 -3.02 -5.15 9.27
C LEU A 54 -1.63 -5.38 9.83
N ASP A 55 -1.05 -4.34 10.39
CA ASP A 55 0.21 -4.50 11.11
C ASP A 55 0.02 -5.31 12.41
N PRO A 56 1.10 -5.71 13.09
CA PRO A 56 1.04 -6.49 14.33
C PRO A 56 0.19 -5.87 15.44
N TRP A 57 0.02 -4.55 15.42
CA TRP A 57 -0.80 -3.78 16.36
C TRP A 57 -2.22 -3.55 15.85
N ARG A 58 -2.63 -4.28 14.80
CA ARG A 58 -3.94 -4.20 14.16
C ARG A 58 -4.25 -2.83 13.56
N CYS A 59 -3.24 -2.00 13.33
CA CYS A 59 -3.42 -0.74 12.64
C CYS A 59 -3.38 -0.99 11.12
N PRO A 60 -4.14 -0.20 10.33
CA PRO A 60 -4.08 -0.28 8.88
C PRO A 60 -2.80 0.36 8.37
N TYR A 61 -2.13 -0.30 7.44
CA TYR A 61 -0.99 0.28 6.73
C TYR A 61 -1.42 1.53 5.96
N VAL A 62 -0.60 2.57 6.07
CA VAL A 62 -0.70 3.79 5.30
C VAL A 62 0.01 3.58 3.97
N TYR A 63 -0.65 3.97 2.89
CA TYR A 63 -0.10 3.88 1.54
C TYR A 63 0.05 5.27 0.94
N LYS A 64 1.23 5.56 0.41
CA LYS A 64 1.54 6.84 -0.24
C LYS A 64 2.18 6.59 -1.60
N PHE A 65 1.61 7.20 -2.63
CA PHE A 65 2.18 7.23 -3.97
C PHE A 65 2.03 8.63 -4.59
N PRO A 66 3.11 9.26 -5.10
CA PRO A 66 4.51 8.78 -5.13
C PRO A 66 5.13 8.61 -3.74
N GLY A 67 6.03 7.63 -3.58
CA GLY A 67 6.72 7.36 -2.30
C GLY A 67 7.79 8.39 -1.97
N LYS A 68 8.13 8.53 -0.68
CA LYS A 68 9.04 9.57 -0.19
C LYS A 68 10.48 9.43 -0.70
N LYS A 69 11.06 8.22 -0.69
CA LYS A 69 12.41 7.98 -1.28
C LYS A 69 12.38 7.83 -2.80
N SER A 70 11.32 7.22 -3.33
CA SER A 70 11.23 6.87 -4.76
C SER A 70 9.91 7.34 -5.34
N ALA A 71 9.95 8.35 -6.22
CA ALA A 71 8.75 8.83 -6.89
C ALA A 71 8.09 7.77 -7.81
N ASN A 72 8.84 6.75 -8.21
CA ASN A 72 8.38 5.66 -9.07
C ASN A 72 7.88 4.44 -8.30
N MET A 73 7.99 4.42 -6.97
CA MET A 73 7.53 3.32 -6.13
C MET A 73 6.56 3.82 -5.07
N PRO A 74 5.57 3.01 -4.69
CA PRO A 74 4.74 3.32 -3.54
C PRO A 74 5.50 3.11 -2.24
N GLU A 75 5.18 3.95 -1.26
CA GLU A 75 5.64 3.80 0.13
C GLU A 75 4.50 3.24 0.98
N ILE A 76 4.85 2.28 1.84
CA ILE A 76 3.92 1.68 2.80
C ILE A 76 4.47 1.97 4.19
N ILE A 77 3.65 2.56 5.06
CA ILE A 77 4.03 2.97 6.41
C ILE A 77 3.12 2.27 7.41
N SER A 78 3.71 1.72 8.47
CA SER A 78 3.03 1.14 9.62
C SER A 78 3.10 2.14 10.76
N LYS A 79 1.97 2.45 11.41
CA LYS A 79 1.90 3.45 12.49
C LYS A 79 2.46 2.98 13.84
N GLY A 80 3.21 1.88 13.84
CA GLY A 80 3.74 1.27 15.06
C GLY A 80 2.68 0.84 16.07
N ALA A 81 3.13 0.64 17.31
CA ALA A 81 2.29 0.26 18.44
C ALA A 81 1.32 1.36 18.88
N ASP A 82 1.73 2.62 18.67
CA ASP A 82 1.01 3.80 19.14
C ASP A 82 -0.17 4.15 18.22
N GLY A 83 -0.14 3.72 16.96
CA GLY A 83 -1.19 3.99 15.97
C GLY A 83 -1.23 5.43 15.48
N ILE A 84 -0.20 6.22 15.81
CA ILE A 84 -0.03 7.63 15.44
C ILE A 84 1.03 7.71 14.32
N GLU A 85 0.65 8.31 13.19
CA GLU A 85 1.58 8.62 12.11
C GLU A 85 2.39 9.88 12.46
N GLY A 86 3.70 9.85 12.21
CA GLY A 86 4.66 10.92 12.41
C GLY A 86 5.61 10.76 13.61
N ASN A 87 5.67 9.58 14.23
CA ASN A 87 6.50 9.29 15.40
C ASN A 87 7.66 8.33 15.07
N GLU A 88 8.59 8.17 16.01
CA GLU A 88 9.77 7.30 15.84
C GLU A 88 9.41 5.80 15.71
N ASP A 89 8.20 5.40 16.13
CA ASP A 89 7.68 4.04 16.01
C ASP A 89 7.12 3.70 14.61
N ASP A 90 7.10 4.66 13.68
CA ASP A 90 6.63 4.43 12.31
C ASP A 90 7.62 3.56 11.53
N PHE A 91 7.15 2.42 11.05
CA PHE A 91 7.94 1.57 10.16
C PHE A 91 7.56 1.84 8.71
N SER A 92 8.48 2.43 7.93
CA SER A 92 8.32 2.54 6.48
C SER A 92 8.93 1.33 5.79
N SER A 93 8.28 0.81 4.74
CA SER A 93 8.83 -0.25 3.88
C SER A 93 10.12 0.14 3.18
N ASP A 94 10.44 1.43 3.16
CA ASP A 94 11.61 1.98 2.54
C ASP A 94 12.76 2.20 3.55
N ASP A 95 12.50 2.12 4.85
CA ASP A 95 13.52 2.22 5.90
C ASP A 95 14.39 0.93 5.94
N PRO A 96 15.73 1.03 6.07
CA PRO A 96 16.65 -0.11 5.97
C PRO A 96 16.66 -1.06 7.18
#